data_AF-A0A1G3MJB4-F1
#
_entry.id   AF-A0A1G3MJB4-F1
#
_cell.length_a   1.000
_cell.length_b   1.000
_cell.length_c   1.000
_cell.angle_alpha   90.00
_cell.angle_beta   90.00
_cell.angle_gamma   90.00
#
_symmetry.space_group_name_H-M   'P 1'
#
loop_
_entity.id
_entity.type
_entity.pdbx_description
1 polymer ?
#
loop_
_entity_poly.entity_id
_entity_poly.type
_entity_poly.pdbx_seq_one_letter_code
_entity_poly.pdbx_strand_id
1 'polypeptide(L)'
;MKRHLFLVAVVLMLIGSAAVFADEAVLIDFSLLAADIIQNPAGEGFRENRATMMNFADMAGSGYTAEQKAQMAVSLALENWDVVLASSSRSNDNQSLSYVRPAPVNESGPAYAANSSVMGVRVRFPLGSFNSWARIQPPFQIPAFEPLATVGDDGTIEPTEGSTATGLTRFEGAVDEESSLLTAFGIVKNVGVLKSVAVRVRGLNFPHGLHAVLIDQDGNENVVFMGYLSFDGWRTLRWDNPQYINDVRNRELRVIPLYPRSNPFVRFGGFLITRDAANEGGDFVAYFKDVKILYDKAVLDPVRDIDDESIWGIINDRETDRQRVEGERFGAAQVLRHLEAQKQEPRTGEEWTTEE
;
A
#
# COMPACT_ATOMS: atom_id res chain seq x y z
N MET A 1 -31.85 -46.26 -1.09
CA MET A 1 -32.33 -44.84 -1.06
C MET A 1 -32.04 -44.13 0.27
N LYS A 2 -32.34 -44.69 1.45
CA LYS A 2 -32.10 -44.04 2.76
C LYS A 2 -30.62 -43.72 3.08
N ARG A 3 -29.66 -44.53 2.58
CA ARG A 3 -28.21 -44.35 2.81
C ARG A 3 -27.58 -43.23 1.98
N HIS A 4 -28.15 -42.91 0.82
CA HIS A 4 -27.66 -41.82 -0.04
C HIS A 4 -28.21 -40.46 0.40
N LEU A 5 -29.43 -40.42 0.94
CA LEU A 5 -29.99 -39.21 1.56
C LEU A 5 -29.20 -38.75 2.80
N PHE A 6 -28.71 -39.70 3.61
CA PHE A 6 -27.86 -39.38 4.76
C PHE A 6 -26.50 -38.81 4.35
N LEU A 7 -25.92 -39.31 3.25
CA LEU A 7 -24.63 -38.86 2.75
C LEU A 7 -24.72 -37.44 2.14
N VAL A 8 -25.83 -37.14 1.45
CA VAL A 8 -26.12 -35.79 0.95
C VAL A 8 -26.38 -34.80 2.09
N ALA A 9 -27.09 -35.22 3.15
CA ALA A 9 -27.34 -34.37 4.31
C ALA A 9 -26.07 -34.06 5.12
N VAL A 10 -25.13 -35.02 5.24
CA VAL A 10 -23.83 -34.81 5.90
C VAL A 10 -22.92 -33.90 5.06
N VAL A 11 -22.95 -34.01 3.73
CA VAL A 11 -22.23 -33.10 2.83
C VAL A 11 -22.82 -31.68 2.89
N LEU A 12 -24.15 -31.53 2.92
CA LEU A 12 -24.80 -30.23 3.09
C LEU A 12 -24.56 -29.60 4.47
N MET A 13 -24.46 -30.40 5.55
CA MET A 13 -24.08 -29.88 6.87
C MET A 13 -22.59 -29.51 6.96
N LEU A 14 -21.69 -30.20 6.24
CA LEU A 14 -20.27 -29.83 6.16
C LEU A 14 -20.04 -28.56 5.33
N ILE A 15 -20.88 -28.32 4.32
CA ILE A 15 -20.87 -27.06 3.54
C ILE A 15 -21.48 -25.91 4.37
N GLY A 16 -22.47 -26.20 5.23
CA GLY A 16 -23.08 -25.20 6.13
C GLY A 16 -22.21 -24.75 7.31
N SER A 17 -21.17 -25.50 7.68
CA SER A 17 -20.26 -25.14 8.78
C SER A 17 -19.14 -24.16 8.41
N ALA A 18 -19.10 -23.67 7.17
CA ALA A 18 -18.08 -22.74 6.69
C ALA A 18 -18.62 -21.32 6.42
N ALA A 19 -19.78 -20.94 6.95
CA ALA A 19 -20.19 -19.54 7.01
C ALA A 19 -19.41 -18.82 8.12
N VAL A 20 -18.11 -18.64 7.89
CA VAL A 20 -17.31 -17.69 8.66
C VAL A 20 -17.72 -16.29 8.18
N PHE A 21 -18.35 -15.51 9.07
CA PHE A 21 -18.69 -14.09 8.89
C PHE A 21 -17.43 -13.21 8.88
N ALA A 22 -16.48 -13.48 7.98
CA ALA A 22 -15.32 -12.63 7.81
C ALA A 22 -15.33 -12.09 6.38
N ASP A 23 -15.33 -10.77 6.26
CA ASP A 23 -15.31 -10.06 4.99
C ASP A 23 -13.88 -10.07 4.45
N GLU A 24 -13.76 -10.27 3.13
CA GLU A 24 -12.48 -10.23 2.40
C GLU A 24 -12.36 -8.90 1.66
N ALA A 25 -11.20 -8.25 1.80
CA ALA A 25 -10.84 -7.09 1.00
C ALA A 25 -9.41 -7.22 0.48
N VAL A 26 -9.19 -6.73 -0.74
CA VAL A 26 -7.84 -6.45 -1.25
C VAL A 26 -7.45 -5.09 -0.71
N LEU A 27 -6.55 -5.08 0.28
CA LEU A 27 -6.06 -3.86 0.92
C LEU A 27 -5.28 -3.00 -0.07
N ILE A 28 -4.46 -3.63 -0.92
CA ILE A 28 -3.75 -2.96 -2.00
C ILE A 28 -3.44 -3.96 -3.11
N ASP A 29 -3.68 -3.57 -4.37
CA ASP A 29 -3.25 -4.29 -5.57
C ASP A 29 -2.22 -3.45 -6.33
N PHE A 30 -0.97 -3.93 -6.39
CA PHE A 30 0.12 -3.22 -7.04
C PHE A 30 -0.02 -3.17 -8.57
N SER A 31 -0.86 -4.03 -9.16
CA SER A 31 -1.11 -3.98 -10.60
C SER A 31 -1.97 -2.79 -11.04
N LEU A 32 -2.70 -2.18 -10.10
CA LEU A 32 -3.50 -0.98 -10.32
C LEU A 32 -2.70 0.31 -10.10
N LEU A 33 -1.44 0.21 -9.69
CA LEU A 33 -0.55 1.33 -9.36
C LEU A 33 0.49 1.61 -10.46
N ALA A 34 0.28 1.08 -11.66
CA ALA A 34 1.10 1.48 -12.81
C ALA A 34 0.90 2.97 -13.11
N ALA A 35 1.96 3.64 -13.53
CA ALA A 35 1.88 5.03 -13.94
C ALA A 35 1.14 5.15 -15.28
N ASP A 36 0.22 6.10 -15.36
CA ASP A 36 -0.69 6.34 -16.49
C ASP A 36 -0.86 7.83 -16.83
N ILE A 37 -0.32 8.74 -16.01
CA ILE A 37 -0.37 10.18 -16.21
C ILE A 37 1.01 10.82 -16.04
N ILE A 38 1.16 12.03 -16.60
CA ILE A 38 2.39 12.84 -16.59
C ILE A 38 3.55 12.13 -17.30
N GLN A 39 3.89 12.59 -18.51
CA GLN A 39 5.02 12.03 -19.24
C GLN A 39 6.35 12.36 -18.55
N ASN A 40 7.24 11.38 -18.50
CA ASN A 40 8.59 11.60 -18.02
C ASN A 40 9.32 12.63 -18.90
N PRO A 41 10.16 13.52 -18.33
CA PRO A 41 10.93 14.50 -19.10
C PRO A 41 11.85 13.89 -20.18
N ALA A 42 12.23 12.63 -20.02
CA ALA A 42 13.02 11.87 -20.99
C ALA A 42 12.19 11.32 -22.17
N GLY A 43 10.87 11.51 -22.19
CA GLY A 43 9.95 11.01 -23.22
C GLY A 43 9.62 9.51 -23.11
N GLU A 44 10.13 8.83 -22.09
CA GLU A 44 9.91 7.40 -21.86
C GLU A 44 8.88 7.17 -20.75
N GLY A 45 7.64 6.85 -21.13
CA GLY A 45 6.59 6.42 -20.20
C GLY A 45 5.98 7.53 -19.34
N PHE A 46 5.14 7.10 -18.39
CA PHE A 46 4.41 7.94 -17.44
C PHE A 46 5.04 7.84 -16.05
N ARG A 47 4.88 8.88 -15.22
CA ARG A 47 5.48 8.95 -13.88
C ARG A 47 4.48 8.66 -12.77
N GLU A 48 3.25 9.14 -12.92
CA GLU A 48 2.26 9.16 -11.84
C GLU A 48 1.03 8.31 -12.16
N ASN A 49 0.29 7.92 -11.12
CA ASN A 49 -0.93 7.15 -11.19
C ASN A 49 -2.14 8.05 -10.85
N ARG A 50 -3.11 8.10 -11.78
CA ARG A 50 -4.30 8.94 -11.71
C ARG A 50 -5.16 8.70 -10.47
N ALA A 51 -5.39 7.44 -10.12
CA ALA A 51 -6.31 7.05 -9.06
C ALA A 51 -5.81 7.45 -7.66
N THR A 52 -4.50 7.61 -7.50
CA THR A 52 -3.84 7.81 -6.20
C THR A 52 -3.08 9.12 -6.10
N MET A 53 -3.30 10.04 -7.05
CA MET A 53 -2.63 11.33 -7.10
C MET A 53 -3.02 12.22 -5.90
N MET A 54 -2.00 12.84 -5.32
CA MET A 54 -2.08 13.82 -4.25
C MET A 54 -1.29 15.06 -4.63
N ASN A 55 -1.87 16.24 -4.43
CA ASN A 55 -1.18 17.50 -4.62
C ASN A 55 -0.83 18.15 -3.27
N PHE A 56 0.46 18.23 -2.96
CA PHE A 56 0.94 18.88 -1.73
C PHE A 56 1.36 20.34 -1.93
N ALA A 57 1.17 20.91 -3.12
CA ALA A 57 1.53 22.29 -3.45
C ALA A 57 0.79 23.35 -2.63
N ASP A 58 -0.48 23.08 -2.30
CA ASP A 58 -1.32 24.02 -1.52
C ASP A 58 -0.92 24.04 -0.05
N MET A 59 -0.32 22.96 0.45
CA MET A 59 0.26 22.89 1.79
C MET A 59 1.65 23.55 1.85
N ALA A 60 2.24 23.88 0.70
CA ALA A 60 3.54 24.52 0.61
C ALA A 60 3.43 26.02 0.87
N GLY A 61 4.32 26.56 1.71
CA GLY A 61 4.42 28.00 1.94
C GLY A 61 4.71 28.80 0.64
N SER A 62 4.60 30.13 0.72
CA SER A 62 4.82 31.04 -0.41
C SER A 62 6.27 31.10 -0.93
N GLY A 63 7.20 30.36 -0.31
CA GLY A 63 8.62 30.34 -0.67
C GLY A 63 8.97 29.52 -1.92
N TYR A 64 8.00 28.84 -2.54
CA TYR A 64 8.21 27.99 -3.73
C TYR A 64 7.62 28.60 -5.00
N THR A 65 8.36 28.49 -6.10
CA THR A 65 7.91 28.86 -7.45
C THR A 65 6.80 27.93 -7.96
N ALA A 66 6.06 28.34 -8.98
CA ALA A 66 5.01 27.51 -9.59
C ALA A 66 5.56 26.17 -10.13
N GLU A 67 6.76 26.18 -10.70
CA GLU A 67 7.44 24.97 -11.19
C GLU A 67 7.79 24.02 -10.05
N GLN A 68 8.30 24.54 -8.93
CA GLN A 68 8.60 23.74 -7.75
C GLN A 68 7.33 23.14 -7.14
N LYS A 69 6.24 23.91 -7.12
CA LYS A 69 4.93 23.45 -6.65
C LYS A 69 4.37 22.31 -7.49
N ALA A 70 4.53 22.36 -8.82
CA ALA A 70 4.12 21.26 -9.70
C ALA A 70 4.84 19.93 -9.40
N GLN A 71 6.06 19.97 -8.85
CA GLN A 71 6.81 18.77 -8.44
C GLN A 71 6.37 18.20 -7.09
N MET A 72 5.48 18.88 -6.37
CA MET A 72 4.92 18.41 -5.09
C MET A 72 3.72 17.48 -5.29
N ALA A 73 3.28 17.30 -6.53
CA ALA A 73 2.22 16.38 -6.89
C ALA A 73 2.83 14.97 -7.06
N VAL A 74 2.33 13.99 -6.30
CA VAL A 74 2.84 12.62 -6.26
C VAL A 74 1.69 11.63 -6.09
N SER A 75 1.89 10.41 -6.56
CA SER A 75 0.93 9.30 -6.44
C SER A 75 1.57 8.06 -5.81
N LEU A 76 0.77 7.02 -5.56
CA LEU A 76 1.25 5.70 -5.13
C LEU A 76 1.83 4.87 -6.29
N ALA A 77 2.18 5.51 -7.43
CA ALA A 77 2.81 4.84 -8.57
C ALA A 77 4.04 4.03 -8.14
N LEU A 78 4.23 2.87 -8.76
CA LEU A 78 5.23 1.87 -8.32
C LEU A 78 6.66 2.43 -8.18
N GLU A 79 7.07 3.38 -9.02
CA GLU A 79 8.41 3.96 -8.98
C GLU A 79 8.62 4.95 -7.83
N ASN A 80 7.55 5.50 -7.26
CA ASN A 80 7.62 6.47 -6.17
C ASN A 80 7.80 5.83 -4.78
N TRP A 81 7.78 4.50 -4.71
CA TRP A 81 7.97 3.79 -3.44
C TRP A 81 9.44 3.81 -3.01
N ASP A 82 9.68 4.22 -1.77
CA ASP A 82 11.03 4.36 -1.23
C ASP A 82 11.46 3.04 -0.54
N VAL A 83 12.73 2.68 -0.72
CA VAL A 83 13.39 1.59 0.03
C VAL A 83 14.32 2.20 1.07
N VAL A 84 13.91 2.15 2.34
CA VAL A 84 14.68 2.66 3.47
C VAL A 84 15.48 1.52 4.09
N LEU A 85 16.81 1.63 4.02
CA LEU A 85 17.72 0.65 4.62
C LEU A 85 17.98 0.96 6.10
N ALA A 86 18.26 -0.08 6.88
CA ALA A 86 18.83 0.04 8.22
C ALA A 86 20.09 0.93 8.19
N SER A 87 20.32 1.71 9.25
CA SER A 87 21.45 2.65 9.33
C SER A 87 22.81 1.98 9.08
N SER A 88 23.00 0.77 9.60
CA SER A 88 24.20 -0.05 9.41
C SER A 88 24.43 -0.50 7.96
N SER A 89 23.39 -0.44 7.12
CA SER A 89 23.39 -0.89 5.72
C SER A 89 23.30 0.27 4.74
N ARG A 90 23.19 1.51 5.23
CA ARG A 90 22.89 2.72 4.47
C ARG A 90 24.15 3.37 3.88
N SER A 91 24.91 2.63 3.08
CA SER A 91 25.98 3.20 2.24
C SER A 91 25.38 3.82 0.97
N ASN A 92 26.13 4.69 0.28
CA ASN A 92 25.66 5.31 -0.97
C ASN A 92 25.40 4.26 -2.07
N ASP A 93 26.29 3.27 -2.19
CA ASP A 93 26.15 2.18 -3.15
C ASP A 93 24.91 1.31 -2.87
N ASN A 94 24.64 1.01 -1.59
CA ASN A 94 23.47 0.21 -1.25
C ASN A 94 22.18 0.98 -1.48
N GLN A 95 22.17 2.28 -1.19
CA GLN A 95 21.01 3.14 -1.45
C GLN A 95 20.72 3.26 -2.95
N SER A 96 21.72 3.51 -3.79
CA SER A 96 21.51 3.65 -5.24
C SER A 96 21.05 2.35 -5.91
N LEU A 97 21.39 1.20 -5.31
CA LEU A 97 21.00 -0.13 -5.80
C LEU A 97 19.76 -0.70 -5.09
N SER A 98 19.12 0.08 -4.22
CA SER A 98 17.88 -0.31 -3.53
C SER A 98 16.73 0.59 -3.98
N TYR A 99 15.81 0.04 -4.76
CA TYR A 99 14.73 0.80 -5.38
C TYR A 99 13.55 -0.12 -5.76
N VAL A 100 12.42 0.50 -6.07
CA VAL A 100 11.23 -0.16 -6.59
C VAL A 100 11.08 0.16 -8.08
N ARG A 101 10.63 -0.82 -8.88
CA ARG A 101 10.31 -0.66 -10.29
C ARG A 101 9.08 -1.46 -10.70
N PRO A 102 8.32 -1.00 -11.71
CA PRO A 102 7.30 -1.83 -12.35
C PRO A 102 7.97 -3.03 -13.03
N ALA A 103 7.48 -4.22 -12.71
CA ALA A 103 7.93 -5.46 -13.33
C ALA A 103 6.80 -6.02 -14.20
N PRO A 104 6.92 -6.01 -15.54
CA PRO A 104 5.90 -6.58 -16.41
C PRO A 104 5.82 -8.09 -16.21
N VAL A 105 4.60 -8.62 -16.07
CA VAL A 105 4.39 -10.06 -15.96
C VAL A 105 4.21 -10.65 -17.35
N ASN A 106 4.92 -11.75 -17.63
CA ASN A 106 4.84 -12.45 -18.92
C ASN A 106 3.41 -13.02 -19.14
N GLU A 107 2.86 -12.79 -20.33
CA GLU A 107 1.54 -13.26 -20.78
C GLU A 107 1.38 -14.79 -20.69
N SER A 108 2.48 -15.55 -20.75
CA SER A 108 2.47 -17.02 -20.64
C SER A 108 2.52 -17.54 -19.19
N GLY A 109 2.51 -16.63 -18.20
CA GLY A 109 2.60 -16.96 -16.78
C GLY A 109 1.27 -17.48 -16.20
N PRO A 110 1.27 -18.48 -15.30
CA PRO A 110 0.04 -19.15 -14.83
C PRO A 110 -0.97 -18.33 -14.01
N ALA A 111 -0.87 -17.00 -13.86
CA ALA A 111 -1.62 -16.30 -12.80
C ALA A 111 -1.96 -14.81 -13.02
N TYR A 112 -1.82 -14.26 -14.24
CA TYR A 112 -1.95 -12.82 -14.44
C TYR A 112 -2.67 -12.47 -15.75
N ALA A 113 -3.54 -11.46 -15.71
CA ALA A 113 -4.10 -10.87 -16.90
C ALA A 113 -2.96 -10.34 -17.78
N ALA A 114 -3.07 -10.53 -19.10
CA ALA A 114 -2.13 -9.96 -20.05
C ALA A 114 -1.94 -8.45 -19.78
N ASN A 115 -0.71 -7.96 -19.86
CA ASN A 115 -0.32 -6.55 -19.67
C ASN A 115 -0.37 -5.97 -18.24
N SER A 116 -0.45 -6.78 -17.18
CA SER A 116 -0.31 -6.26 -15.81
C SER A 116 1.16 -6.18 -15.35
N SER A 117 1.59 -5.03 -14.82
CA SER A 117 2.84 -4.88 -14.08
C SER A 117 2.63 -5.17 -12.59
N VAL A 118 3.67 -5.64 -11.90
CA VAL A 118 3.67 -5.83 -10.43
C VAL A 118 4.79 -5.02 -9.80
N MET A 119 4.75 -4.85 -8.47
CA MET A 119 5.82 -4.19 -7.75
C MET A 119 7.07 -5.08 -7.72
N GLY A 120 8.12 -4.69 -8.42
CA GLY A 120 9.45 -5.29 -8.30
C GLY A 120 10.29 -4.48 -7.32
N VAL A 121 10.86 -5.15 -6.31
CA VAL A 121 11.73 -4.51 -5.33
C VAL A 121 13.11 -5.10 -5.44
N ARG A 122 14.12 -4.23 -5.54
CA ARG A 122 15.52 -4.57 -5.33
C ARG A 122 16.00 -3.95 -4.02
N VAL A 123 16.68 -4.74 -3.20
CA VAL A 123 17.36 -4.27 -1.99
C VAL A 123 18.79 -4.77 -2.05
N ARG A 124 19.77 -3.90 -1.83
CA ARG A 124 21.17 -4.30 -1.69
C ARG A 124 21.60 -4.25 -0.23
N PHE A 125 21.72 -5.43 0.37
CA PHE A 125 22.28 -5.56 1.72
C PHE A 125 23.81 -5.56 1.69
N PRO A 126 24.48 -5.10 2.76
CA PRO A 126 25.93 -5.21 2.87
C PRO A 126 26.35 -6.67 2.88
N LEU A 127 27.48 -6.97 2.23
CA LEU A 127 28.02 -8.34 2.11
C LEU A 127 28.49 -8.91 3.47
N GLY A 128 28.78 -8.05 4.45
CA GLY A 128 29.20 -8.48 5.78
C GLY A 128 28.11 -9.22 6.54
N SER A 129 28.52 -10.08 7.47
CA SER A 129 27.64 -10.86 8.34
C SER A 129 27.03 -10.02 9.46
N PHE A 130 26.04 -9.20 9.12
CA PHE A 130 25.31 -8.34 10.05
C PHE A 130 23.81 -8.48 9.86
N ASN A 131 23.05 -8.40 10.96
CA ASN A 131 21.61 -8.29 10.84
C ASN A 131 21.26 -6.95 10.19
N SER A 132 20.32 -6.98 9.27
CA SER A 132 19.86 -5.78 8.56
C SER A 132 18.38 -5.88 8.21
N TRP A 133 17.81 -4.75 7.85
CA TRP A 133 16.45 -4.67 7.36
C TRP A 133 16.32 -3.60 6.27
N ALA A 134 15.30 -3.75 5.45
CA ALA A 134 14.88 -2.77 4.47
C ALA A 134 13.37 -2.59 4.55
N ARG A 135 12.91 -1.36 4.67
CA ARG A 135 11.51 -0.99 4.70
C ARG A 135 11.12 -0.44 3.33
N ILE A 136 10.14 -1.07 2.70
CA ILE A 136 9.52 -0.62 1.46
C ILE A 136 8.27 0.12 1.86
N GLN A 137 8.22 1.43 1.67
CA GLN A 137 7.12 2.27 2.16
C GLN A 137 6.54 3.14 1.05
N PRO A 138 5.24 3.47 1.12
CA PRO A 138 4.63 4.39 0.17
C PRO A 138 5.28 5.79 0.27
N PRO A 139 5.22 6.60 -0.80
CA PRO A 139 5.81 7.94 -0.81
C PRO A 139 5.23 8.85 0.27
N PHE A 140 3.93 8.75 0.53
CA PHE A 140 3.22 9.45 1.58
C PHE A 140 2.35 8.47 2.36
N GLN A 141 1.95 8.88 3.57
CA GLN A 141 1.02 8.09 4.36
C GLN A 141 -0.39 8.22 3.77
N ILE A 142 -1.01 7.07 3.50
CA ILE A 142 -2.30 7.01 2.80
C ILE A 142 -3.40 7.65 3.65
N PRO A 143 -4.05 8.73 3.17
CA PRO A 143 -5.07 9.45 3.92
C PRO A 143 -6.38 8.66 3.93
N ALA A 144 -7.03 8.61 5.10
CA ALA A 144 -8.24 7.81 5.27
C ALA A 144 -9.49 8.50 4.73
N PHE A 145 -9.53 9.83 4.77
CA PHE A 145 -10.73 10.62 4.49
C PHE A 145 -10.62 11.53 3.25
N GLU A 146 -9.63 11.28 2.40
CA GLU A 146 -9.44 12.07 1.17
C GLU A 146 -10.69 11.95 0.26
N PRO A 147 -11.33 13.06 -0.12
CA PRO A 147 -12.52 13.03 -0.95
C PRO A 147 -12.21 12.48 -2.34
N LEU A 148 -13.23 11.86 -2.94
CA LEU A 148 -13.18 11.44 -4.34
C LEU A 148 -12.91 12.66 -5.24
N ALA A 149 -11.97 12.48 -6.17
CA ALA A 149 -11.63 13.49 -7.15
C ALA A 149 -11.34 12.84 -8.49
N THR A 150 -11.61 13.59 -9.56
CA THR A 150 -11.19 13.26 -10.90
C THR A 150 -9.86 13.93 -11.18
N VAL A 151 -8.90 13.17 -11.73
CA VAL A 151 -7.56 13.68 -12.04
C VAL A 151 -7.40 13.74 -13.56
N GLY A 152 -7.03 14.92 -14.06
CA GLY A 152 -6.73 15.18 -15.47
C GLY A 152 -5.39 14.58 -15.90
N ASP A 153 -5.13 14.55 -17.21
CA ASP A 153 -3.90 13.97 -17.79
C ASP A 153 -2.63 14.76 -17.41
N ASP A 154 -2.81 16.02 -17.04
CA ASP A 154 -1.80 16.96 -16.52
C ASP A 154 -1.58 16.85 -15.01
N GLY A 155 -2.33 16.00 -14.31
CA GLY A 155 -2.28 15.86 -12.86
C GLY A 155 -3.16 16.86 -12.10
N THR A 156 -3.98 17.68 -12.77
CA THR A 156 -4.93 18.58 -12.10
C THR A 156 -6.01 17.77 -11.40
N ILE A 157 -6.24 18.04 -10.11
CA ILE A 157 -7.18 17.32 -9.25
C ILE A 157 -8.44 18.16 -9.07
N GLU A 158 -9.56 17.68 -9.60
CA GLU A 158 -10.87 18.32 -9.47
C GLU A 158 -11.80 17.49 -8.58
N PRO A 159 -12.45 18.07 -7.55
CA PRO A 159 -13.39 17.33 -6.70
C PRO A 159 -14.53 16.72 -7.52
N THR A 160 -14.88 15.46 -7.25
CA THR A 160 -16.02 14.83 -7.92
C THR A 160 -17.34 15.33 -7.31
N GLU A 161 -18.19 15.99 -8.11
CA GLU A 161 -19.53 16.37 -7.69
C GLU A 161 -20.36 15.13 -7.32
N GLY A 162 -20.89 15.07 -6.10
CA GLY A 162 -21.72 13.95 -5.61
C GLY A 162 -20.98 12.85 -4.83
N SER A 163 -19.75 13.10 -4.37
CA SER A 163 -18.92 12.16 -3.58
C SER A 163 -19.57 11.59 -2.30
N THR A 164 -20.70 12.13 -1.85
CA THR A 164 -21.47 11.65 -0.70
C THR A 164 -22.36 10.43 -0.99
N ALA A 165 -22.59 10.07 -2.24
CA ALA A 165 -23.58 9.05 -2.58
C ALA A 165 -23.15 7.60 -2.28
N THR A 166 -21.84 7.30 -2.33
CA THR A 166 -21.30 5.94 -2.07
C THR A 166 -20.68 5.79 -0.68
N GLY A 167 -20.36 6.90 0.00
CA GLY A 167 -19.67 6.90 1.30
C GLY A 167 -18.21 6.44 1.26
N LEU A 168 -17.66 6.16 0.06
CA LEU A 168 -16.28 5.73 -0.13
C LEU A 168 -15.35 6.93 -0.31
N THR A 169 -14.13 6.83 0.22
CA THR A 169 -13.06 7.82 -0.01
C THR A 169 -12.11 7.37 -1.11
N ARG A 170 -11.27 8.30 -1.60
CA ARG A 170 -10.40 8.08 -2.77
C ARG A 170 -9.59 6.78 -2.69
N PHE A 171 -9.05 6.47 -1.51
CA PHE A 171 -8.17 5.32 -1.32
C PHE A 171 -8.89 4.03 -0.87
N GLU A 172 -10.18 4.08 -0.56
CA GLU A 172 -10.98 2.86 -0.31
C GLU A 172 -11.27 2.08 -1.59
N GLY A 173 -11.08 2.72 -2.75
CA GLY A 173 -11.20 2.11 -4.06
C GLY A 173 -12.64 1.77 -4.42
N ALA A 174 -12.84 0.61 -5.06
CA ALA A 174 -14.14 0.22 -5.60
C ALA A 174 -14.55 -1.17 -5.11
N VAL A 175 -15.85 -1.34 -4.89
CA VAL A 175 -16.45 -2.67 -4.64
C VAL A 175 -16.77 -3.29 -5.99
N ASP A 176 -16.25 -4.49 -6.23
CA ASP A 176 -16.65 -5.29 -7.38
C ASP A 176 -18.10 -5.80 -7.18
N GLU A 177 -19.02 -5.41 -8.06
CA GLU A 177 -20.45 -5.74 -7.97
C GLU A 177 -20.70 -7.26 -8.05
N GLU A 178 -19.81 -8.01 -8.73
CA GLU A 178 -19.99 -9.46 -8.92
C GLU A 178 -19.43 -10.28 -7.74
N SER A 179 -18.24 -9.92 -7.24
CA SER A 179 -17.59 -10.65 -6.15
C SER A 179 -17.83 -10.07 -4.76
N SER A 180 -18.47 -8.90 -4.65
CA SER A 180 -18.61 -8.11 -3.42
C SER A 180 -17.26 -7.80 -2.74
N LEU A 181 -16.15 -7.96 -3.46
CA LEU A 181 -14.81 -7.76 -2.94
C LEU A 181 -14.41 -6.29 -3.10
N LEU A 182 -13.99 -5.67 -2.01
CA LEU A 182 -13.43 -4.33 -2.03
C LEU A 182 -11.99 -4.38 -2.53
N THR A 183 -11.70 -3.65 -3.62
CA THR A 183 -10.34 -3.44 -4.11
C THR A 183 -9.90 -2.03 -3.78
N ALA A 184 -9.13 -1.90 -2.70
CA ALA A 184 -8.68 -0.63 -2.16
C ALA A 184 -7.29 -0.23 -2.67
N PHE A 185 -6.98 1.06 -2.53
CA PHE A 185 -5.67 1.66 -2.78
C PHE A 185 -4.92 1.91 -1.45
N GLY A 186 -4.96 0.93 -0.54
CA GLY A 186 -4.18 0.94 0.69
C GLY A 186 -4.96 1.28 1.97
N ILE A 187 -6.28 1.46 1.93
CA ILE A 187 -7.11 1.58 3.13
C ILE A 187 -8.42 0.80 3.03
N VAL A 188 -8.78 0.12 4.12
CA VAL A 188 -10.10 -0.47 4.30
C VAL A 188 -10.70 0.05 5.59
N LYS A 189 -11.89 0.66 5.52
CA LYS A 189 -12.62 1.12 6.70
C LYS A 189 -13.56 0.07 7.26
N ASN A 190 -14.08 0.36 8.45
CA ASN A 190 -14.94 -0.50 9.23
C ASN A 190 -14.30 -1.85 9.58
N VAL A 191 -12.98 -1.85 9.79
CA VAL A 191 -12.21 -3.05 10.14
C VAL A 191 -12.18 -3.19 11.65
N GLY A 192 -12.83 -4.22 12.19
CA GLY A 192 -12.81 -4.54 13.62
C GLY A 192 -11.59 -5.38 13.96
N VAL A 193 -11.78 -6.71 14.02
CA VAL A 193 -10.69 -7.64 14.33
C VAL A 193 -10.17 -8.25 13.03
N LEU A 194 -8.88 -8.06 12.76
CA LEU A 194 -8.20 -8.77 11.68
C LEU A 194 -8.13 -10.26 11.99
N LYS A 195 -8.65 -11.09 11.10
CA LYS A 195 -8.57 -12.55 11.19
C LYS A 195 -7.31 -13.08 10.52
N SER A 196 -7.01 -12.60 9.32
CA SER A 196 -5.79 -12.99 8.61
C SER A 196 -5.34 -11.93 7.62
N VAL A 197 -4.05 -11.92 7.33
CA VAL A 197 -3.42 -11.11 6.29
C VAL A 197 -2.78 -12.08 5.30
N ALA A 198 -2.92 -11.83 4.01
CA ALA A 198 -2.30 -12.62 2.96
C ALA A 198 -1.55 -11.71 1.99
N VAL A 199 -0.33 -12.08 1.64
CA VAL A 199 0.51 -11.36 0.67
C VAL A 199 0.87 -12.31 -0.45
N ARG A 200 0.60 -11.92 -1.70
CA ARG A 200 1.04 -12.67 -2.87
C ARG A 200 2.37 -12.13 -3.37
N VAL A 201 3.42 -12.93 -3.20
CA VAL A 201 4.81 -12.55 -3.49
C VAL A 201 5.49 -13.63 -4.33
N ARG A 202 6.38 -13.20 -5.23
CA ARG A 202 7.28 -14.08 -5.97
C ARG A 202 8.64 -14.08 -5.26
N GLY A 203 9.03 -15.25 -4.78
CA GLY A 203 10.36 -15.50 -4.22
C GLY A 203 11.35 -15.93 -5.30
N LEU A 204 12.63 -15.73 -5.00
CA LEU A 204 13.77 -16.22 -5.78
C LEU A 204 14.73 -17.01 -4.87
N ASN A 205 14.16 -17.73 -3.89
CA ASN A 205 14.87 -18.56 -2.91
C ASN A 205 15.81 -17.81 -1.94
N PHE A 206 15.51 -16.54 -1.65
CA PHE A 206 16.27 -15.76 -0.68
C PHE A 206 15.79 -16.06 0.76
N PRO A 207 16.68 -16.36 1.72
CA PRO A 207 16.30 -16.71 3.10
C PRO A 207 16.01 -15.46 3.96
N HIS A 208 15.30 -14.47 3.40
CA HIS A 208 14.95 -13.24 4.10
C HIS A 208 13.52 -13.32 4.63
N GLY A 209 13.29 -12.71 5.79
CA GLY A 209 11.97 -12.63 6.40
C GLY A 209 11.15 -11.51 5.76
N LEU A 210 9.90 -11.79 5.41
CA LEU A 210 8.93 -10.80 4.96
C LEU A 210 7.98 -10.46 6.11
N HIS A 211 7.81 -9.17 6.33
CA HIS A 211 6.76 -8.63 7.19
C HIS A 211 5.89 -7.63 6.44
N ALA A 212 4.59 -7.65 6.70
CA ALA A 212 3.64 -6.61 6.26
C ALA A 212 3.44 -5.61 7.39
N VAL A 213 3.47 -4.31 7.09
CA VAL A 213 3.24 -3.24 8.06
C VAL A 213 1.83 -2.73 7.86
N LEU A 214 1.00 -2.85 8.89
CA LEU A 214 -0.37 -2.35 8.91
C LEU A 214 -0.48 -1.22 9.92
N ILE A 215 -1.14 -0.13 9.58
CA ILE A 215 -1.32 1.02 10.47
C ILE A 215 -2.80 1.15 10.82
N ASP A 216 -3.10 1.27 12.11
CA ASP A 216 -4.47 1.45 12.60
C ASP A 216 -4.92 2.93 12.53
N GLN A 217 -6.13 3.19 13.02
CA GLN A 217 -6.73 4.54 13.12
C GLN A 217 -6.01 5.48 14.09
N ASP A 218 -5.32 4.92 15.08
CA ASP A 218 -4.60 5.67 16.11
C ASP A 218 -3.15 5.98 15.67
N GLY A 219 -2.70 5.37 14.57
CA GLY A 219 -1.36 5.54 14.01
C GLY A 219 -0.34 4.50 14.49
N ASN A 220 -0.78 3.45 15.18
CA ASN A 220 0.12 2.39 15.64
C ASN A 220 0.46 1.44 14.49
N GLU A 221 1.75 1.13 14.36
CA GLU A 221 2.25 0.17 13.37
C GLU A 221 2.20 -1.25 13.93
N ASN A 222 1.43 -2.10 13.26
CA ASN A 222 1.39 -3.54 13.49
C ASN A 222 2.23 -4.24 12.43
N VAL A 223 3.42 -4.70 12.83
CA VAL A 223 4.35 -5.42 11.94
C VAL A 223 4.08 -6.92 12.02
N VAL A 224 3.50 -7.46 10.96
CA VAL A 224 3.05 -8.86 10.87
C VAL A 224 4.07 -9.69 10.12
N PHE A 225 4.63 -10.74 10.75
CA PHE A 225 5.54 -11.67 10.07
C PHE A 225 4.76 -12.61 9.14
N MET A 226 5.05 -12.51 7.84
CA MET A 226 4.37 -13.30 6.80
C MET A 226 5.06 -14.64 6.53
N GLY A 227 6.37 -14.73 6.80
CA GLY A 227 7.19 -15.91 6.54
C GLY A 227 8.50 -15.57 5.84
N TYR A 228 9.25 -16.61 5.46
CA TYR A 228 10.51 -16.47 4.72
C TYR A 228 10.30 -16.58 3.21
N LEU A 229 11.18 -15.94 2.44
CA LEU A 229 11.17 -15.95 0.96
C LEU A 229 12.03 -17.06 0.33
N SER A 230 12.29 -18.13 1.09
CA SER A 230 13.07 -19.32 0.68
C SER A 230 12.26 -20.27 -0.21
N PHE A 231 11.70 -19.73 -1.29
CA PHE A 231 11.02 -20.47 -2.33
C PHE A 231 11.22 -19.78 -3.68
N ASP A 232 11.08 -20.54 -4.76
CA ASP A 232 11.10 -20.02 -6.13
C ASP A 232 9.68 -19.97 -6.70
N GLY A 233 9.35 -18.88 -7.38
CA GLY A 233 8.05 -18.66 -7.99
C GLY A 233 7.04 -17.96 -7.08
N TRP A 234 5.79 -17.94 -7.54
CA TRP A 234 4.69 -17.23 -6.89
C TRP A 234 4.10 -18.04 -5.74
N ARG A 235 3.93 -17.40 -4.57
CA ARG A 235 3.28 -17.99 -3.41
C ARG A 235 2.45 -16.95 -2.68
N THR A 236 1.35 -17.38 -2.09
CA THR A 236 0.61 -16.60 -1.11
C THR A 236 1.11 -16.96 0.28
N LEU A 237 1.73 -15.99 0.95
CA LEU A 237 2.08 -16.07 2.36
C LEU A 237 0.90 -15.58 3.18
N ARG A 238 0.49 -16.35 4.18
CA ARG A 238 -0.68 -16.05 5.02
C ARG A 238 -0.26 -16.02 6.48
N TRP A 239 -0.65 -14.96 7.16
CA TRP A 239 -0.60 -14.84 8.60
C TRP A 239 -2.02 -14.91 9.14
N ASP A 240 -2.26 -15.82 10.08
CA ASP A 240 -3.50 -15.92 10.83
C ASP A 240 -3.30 -15.30 12.21
N ASN A 241 -4.22 -14.43 12.62
CA ASN A 241 -4.12 -13.72 13.89
C ASN A 241 -4.27 -14.70 15.06
N PRO A 242 -3.22 -14.93 15.88
CA PRO A 242 -3.30 -15.85 17.01
C PRO A 242 -4.22 -15.36 18.13
N GLN A 243 -4.53 -14.06 18.16
CA GLN A 243 -5.45 -13.45 19.13
C GLN A 243 -6.90 -13.43 18.62
N TYR A 244 -7.19 -13.99 17.43
CA TYR A 244 -8.56 -14.03 16.91
C TYR A 244 -9.42 -15.03 17.70
N ILE A 245 -10.44 -14.51 18.37
CA ILE A 245 -11.40 -15.33 19.12
C ILE A 245 -12.52 -15.76 18.16
N ASN A 246 -12.54 -17.04 17.80
CA ASN A 246 -13.57 -17.60 16.92
C ASN A 246 -14.95 -17.68 17.60
N ASP A 247 -15.00 -17.97 18.90
CA ASP A 247 -16.26 -18.09 19.64
C ASP A 247 -16.75 -16.72 20.13
N VAL A 248 -17.89 -16.29 19.60
CA VAL A 248 -18.55 -15.02 19.95
C VAL A 248 -18.81 -14.90 21.45
N ARG A 249 -19.05 -16.02 22.17
CA ARG A 249 -19.33 -16.00 23.61
C ARG A 249 -18.13 -15.58 24.46
N ASN A 250 -16.93 -15.80 23.95
CA ASN A 250 -15.69 -15.44 24.61
C ASN A 250 -15.16 -14.07 24.16
N ARG A 251 -15.90 -13.36 23.28
CA ARG A 251 -15.54 -12.01 22.85
C ARG A 251 -16.04 -11.00 23.87
N GLU A 252 -15.15 -10.13 24.32
CA GLU A 252 -15.55 -8.96 25.09
C GLU A 252 -16.14 -7.92 24.14
N LEU A 253 -17.46 -7.75 24.15
CA LEU A 253 -18.13 -6.69 23.42
C LEU A 253 -17.87 -5.36 24.14
N ARG A 254 -16.97 -4.55 23.59
CA ARG A 254 -16.69 -3.20 24.09
C ARG A 254 -17.53 -2.19 23.33
N VAL A 255 -18.33 -1.42 24.06
CA VAL A 255 -19.06 -0.28 23.50
C VAL A 255 -18.10 0.91 23.46
N ILE A 256 -17.68 1.29 22.26
CA ILE A 256 -16.80 2.45 22.04
C ILE A 256 -17.67 3.58 21.48
N PRO A 257 -17.48 4.84 21.91
CA PRO A 257 -18.14 5.97 21.29
C PRO A 257 -17.81 6.05 19.80
N LEU A 258 -18.85 6.12 18.96
CA LEU A 258 -18.73 6.13 17.48
C LEU A 258 -18.30 7.49 16.90
N TYR A 259 -18.43 8.58 17.67
CA TYR A 259 -18.07 9.95 17.28
C TYR A 259 -17.64 10.73 18.54
N PRO A 260 -16.63 11.63 18.49
CA PRO A 260 -15.81 12.07 17.35
C PRO A 260 -14.54 11.22 17.17
N ARG A 261 -14.65 9.89 17.29
CA ARG A 261 -13.60 8.96 16.89
C ARG A 261 -13.88 8.50 15.46
N SER A 262 -12.82 8.34 14.67
CA SER A 262 -12.94 7.74 13.35
C SER A 262 -13.43 6.30 13.45
N ASN A 263 -14.21 5.86 12.46
CA ASN A 263 -14.52 4.44 12.32
C ASN A 263 -13.20 3.66 12.21
N PRO A 264 -13.06 2.51 12.90
CA PRO A 264 -11.86 1.69 12.81
C PRO A 264 -11.51 1.37 11.35
N PHE A 265 -10.25 1.55 10.99
CA PHE A 265 -9.75 1.27 9.64
C PHE A 265 -8.34 0.70 9.73
N VAL A 266 -7.94 0.00 8.68
CA VAL A 266 -6.58 -0.50 8.52
C VAL A 266 -5.99 0.09 7.25
N ARG A 267 -4.78 0.63 7.39
CA ARG A 267 -4.00 1.23 6.31
C ARG A 267 -2.78 0.38 6.02
N PHE A 268 -2.36 0.32 4.77
CA PHE A 268 -1.13 -0.32 4.39
C PHE A 268 0.06 0.63 4.60
N GLY A 269 0.99 0.23 5.48
CA GLY A 269 2.20 0.99 5.81
C GLY A 269 3.45 0.55 5.03
N GLY A 270 3.34 -0.51 4.23
CA GLY A 270 4.44 -1.06 3.44
C GLY A 270 4.89 -2.46 3.86
N PHE A 271 6.09 -2.84 3.42
CA PHE A 271 6.74 -4.09 3.78
C PHE A 271 8.04 -3.85 4.53
N LEU A 272 8.41 -4.81 5.37
CA LEU A 272 9.72 -4.86 6.03
C LEU A 272 10.37 -6.19 5.70
N ILE A 273 11.55 -6.11 5.07
CA ILE A 273 12.40 -7.27 4.76
C ILE A 273 13.50 -7.33 5.79
N THR A 274 13.67 -8.49 6.43
CA THR A 274 14.71 -8.72 7.43
C THR A 274 15.73 -9.72 6.92
N ARG A 275 17.01 -9.40 7.11
CA ARG A 275 18.14 -10.27 6.81
C ARG A 275 18.85 -10.65 8.11
N ASP A 276 19.03 -11.95 8.28
CA ASP A 276 19.89 -12.53 9.30
C ASP A 276 21.38 -12.43 8.89
N ALA A 277 22.26 -12.16 9.85
CA ALA A 277 23.71 -12.10 9.71
C ALA A 277 24.32 -13.40 9.16
N ALA A 278 23.69 -14.54 9.42
CA ALA A 278 24.15 -15.85 8.93
C ALA A 278 23.93 -16.03 7.41
N ASN A 279 23.02 -15.25 6.83
CA ASN A 279 22.72 -15.30 5.40
C ASN A 279 23.59 -14.34 4.60
N GLU A 280 23.95 -14.73 3.38
CA GLU A 280 24.72 -13.88 2.48
C GLU A 280 23.97 -12.55 2.21
N GLY A 281 24.75 -11.46 2.15
CA GLY A 281 24.24 -10.15 1.75
C GLY A 281 24.18 -10.01 0.23
N GLY A 282 24.22 -8.76 -0.25
CA GLY A 282 24.21 -8.46 -1.68
C GLY A 282 22.81 -8.12 -2.19
N ASP A 283 22.60 -8.37 -3.49
CA ASP A 283 21.36 -8.00 -4.18
C ASP A 283 20.24 -9.01 -3.88
N PHE A 284 19.18 -8.53 -3.25
CA PHE A 284 17.92 -9.22 -3.02
C PHE A 284 16.86 -8.65 -3.96
N VAL A 285 16.08 -9.52 -4.58
CA VAL A 285 14.96 -9.14 -5.45
C VAL A 285 13.72 -9.94 -5.09
N ALA A 286 12.59 -9.25 -4.98
CA ALA A 286 11.27 -9.87 -4.80
C ALA A 286 10.20 -9.10 -5.58
N TYR A 287 9.09 -9.77 -5.88
CA TYR A 287 7.96 -9.16 -6.59
C TYR A 287 6.67 -9.32 -5.80
N PHE A 288 5.90 -8.25 -5.64
CA PHE A 288 4.65 -8.22 -4.87
C PHE A 288 3.48 -7.91 -5.80
N LYS A 289 2.41 -8.72 -5.72
CA LYS A 289 1.19 -8.49 -6.49
C LYS A 289 0.12 -7.77 -5.67
N ASP A 290 -0.27 -8.37 -4.54
CA ASP A 290 -1.37 -7.87 -3.73
C ASP A 290 -1.19 -8.18 -2.24
N VAL A 291 -1.92 -7.43 -1.43
CA VAL A 291 -2.15 -7.70 -0.02
C VAL A 291 -3.64 -7.80 0.21
N LYS A 292 -4.07 -8.91 0.80
CA LYS A 292 -5.45 -9.19 1.15
C LYS A 292 -5.60 -9.28 2.66
N ILE A 293 -6.75 -8.82 3.15
CA ILE A 293 -7.12 -8.94 4.55
C ILE A 293 -8.46 -9.65 4.66
N LEU A 294 -8.59 -10.45 5.71
CA LEU A 294 -9.82 -11.08 6.13
C LEU A 294 -10.14 -10.53 7.52
N TYR A 295 -11.33 -9.97 7.72
CA TYR A 295 -11.64 -9.25 8.95
C TYR A 295 -13.12 -9.33 9.33
N ASP A 296 -13.39 -9.06 10.60
CA ASP A 296 -14.74 -8.85 11.09
C ASP A 296 -15.06 -7.35 11.03
N LYS A 297 -16.25 -6.97 10.54
CA LYS A 297 -16.71 -5.57 10.56
C LYS A 297 -16.74 -5.02 11.99
N ALA A 298 -16.23 -3.80 12.18
CA ALA A 298 -16.27 -3.13 13.49
C ALA A 298 -17.70 -2.74 13.89
N VAL A 299 -18.47 -2.28 12.91
CA VAL A 299 -19.86 -1.87 13.05
C VAL A 299 -20.68 -2.55 11.96
N LEU A 300 -21.75 -3.24 12.36
CA LEU A 300 -22.74 -3.77 11.43
C LEU A 300 -23.54 -2.59 10.87
N ASP A 301 -23.56 -2.47 9.53
CA ASP A 301 -24.22 -1.45 8.70
C ASP A 301 -25.01 -0.41 9.51
N PRO A 302 -24.34 0.69 9.93
CA PRO A 302 -25.00 1.66 10.79
C PRO A 302 -26.02 2.41 9.95
N VAL A 303 -27.31 2.10 10.12
CA VAL A 303 -28.39 3.02 9.72
C VAL A 303 -28.22 4.26 10.59
N ARG A 304 -27.53 5.26 10.07
CA ARG A 304 -27.38 6.56 10.73
C ARG A 304 -28.47 7.48 10.20
N ASP A 305 -29.32 7.94 11.10
CA ASP A 305 -30.32 8.96 10.79
C ASP A 305 -29.68 10.35 10.60
N ILE A 306 -28.45 10.52 11.11
CA ILE A 306 -27.69 11.78 11.12
C ILE A 306 -26.27 11.50 10.63
N ASP A 307 -25.82 12.28 9.65
CA ASP A 307 -24.42 12.30 9.23
C ASP A 307 -23.65 13.32 10.10
N ASP A 308 -23.16 12.85 11.25
CA ASP A 308 -22.43 13.67 12.21
C ASP A 308 -21.20 14.35 11.59
N GLU A 309 -20.49 13.68 10.67
CA GLU A 309 -19.27 14.22 10.08
C GLU A 309 -19.59 15.36 9.10
N SER A 310 -20.68 15.24 8.32
CA SER A 310 -21.13 16.34 7.46
C SER A 310 -21.52 17.62 8.23
N ILE A 311 -21.96 17.48 9.49
CA ILE A 311 -22.39 18.59 10.33
C ILE A 311 -21.20 19.22 11.05
N TRP A 312 -20.34 18.39 11.63
CA TRP A 312 -19.35 18.82 12.61
C TRP A 312 -17.90 18.85 12.07
N GLY A 313 -17.57 18.04 11.06
CA GLY A 313 -16.26 18.04 10.40
C GLY A 313 -15.04 17.65 11.25
N ILE A 314 -15.22 17.14 12.48
CA ILE A 314 -14.11 17.01 13.44
C ILE A 314 -13.07 15.98 12.98
N ILE A 315 -13.51 14.89 12.35
CA ILE A 315 -12.57 13.85 11.90
C ILE A 315 -11.80 14.36 10.68
N ASN A 316 -12.50 14.99 9.73
CA ASN A 316 -11.90 15.56 8.54
C ASN A 316 -10.88 16.67 8.88
N ASP A 317 -11.21 17.55 9.83
CA ASP A 317 -10.30 18.60 10.30
C ASP A 317 -9.01 18.01 10.89
N ARG A 318 -9.13 16.98 11.75
CA ARG A 318 -7.98 16.32 12.36
C ARG A 318 -7.09 15.62 11.33
N GLU A 319 -7.69 15.00 10.34
CA GLU A 319 -6.96 14.28 9.28
C GLU A 319 -6.32 15.26 8.30
N THR A 320 -7.00 16.36 7.98
CA THR A 320 -6.44 17.46 7.17
C THR A 320 -5.24 18.09 7.90
N ASP A 321 -5.32 18.30 9.22
CA ASP A 321 -4.19 18.79 10.00
C ASP A 321 -3.00 17.81 10.00
N ARG A 322 -3.25 16.51 10.13
CA ARG A 322 -2.20 15.47 10.00
C ARG A 322 -1.58 15.49 8.62
N GLN A 323 -2.41 15.49 7.59
CA GLN A 323 -2.00 15.55 6.18
C GLN A 323 -1.20 16.81 5.88
N ARG A 324 -1.56 17.97 6.45
CA ARG A 324 -0.83 19.22 6.30
C ARG A 324 0.58 19.12 6.89
N VAL A 325 0.71 18.61 8.11
CA VAL A 325 2.03 18.42 8.76
C VAL A 325 2.91 17.43 7.97
N GLU A 326 2.32 16.37 7.45
CA GLU A 326 3.02 15.39 6.61
C GLU A 326 3.38 15.99 5.25
N GLY A 327 2.46 16.70 4.61
CA GLY A 327 2.62 17.36 3.32
C GLY A 327 3.68 18.44 3.32
N GLU A 328 3.80 19.22 4.40
CA GLU A 328 4.89 20.20 4.57
C GLU A 328 6.26 19.51 4.58
N ARG A 329 6.39 18.41 5.34
CA ARG A 329 7.65 17.64 5.44
C ARG A 329 8.00 16.93 4.14
N PHE A 330 7.03 16.23 3.58
CA PHE A 330 7.18 15.42 2.37
C PHE A 330 7.40 16.32 1.14
N GLY A 331 6.57 17.35 0.99
CA GLY A 331 6.64 18.29 -0.10
C GLY A 331 7.98 19.02 -0.15
N ALA A 332 8.48 19.48 1.00
CA ALA A 332 9.81 20.08 1.08
C ALA A 332 10.90 19.09 0.63
N ALA A 333 10.81 17.82 1.02
CA ALA A 333 11.75 16.80 0.59
C ALA A 333 11.70 16.54 -0.92
N GLN A 334 10.52 16.51 -1.54
CA GLN A 334 10.38 16.35 -3.00
C GLN A 334 10.99 17.52 -3.77
N VAL A 335 10.74 18.76 -3.33
CA VAL A 335 11.36 19.93 -3.96
C VAL A 335 12.88 19.89 -3.82
N LEU A 336 13.41 19.47 -2.66
CA LEU A 336 14.85 19.31 -2.47
C LEU A 336 15.45 18.25 -3.39
N ARG A 337 14.80 17.08 -3.54
CA ARG A 337 15.22 16.03 -4.50
C ARG A 337 15.24 16.59 -5.92
N HIS A 338 14.22 17.35 -6.31
CA HIS A 338 14.16 17.98 -7.64
C HIS A 338 15.28 19.01 -7.86
N LEU A 339 15.50 19.91 -6.90
CA LEU A 339 16.58 20.89 -6.97
C LEU A 339 17.96 20.23 -6.99
N GLU A 340 18.13 19.12 -6.28
CA GLU A 340 19.36 18.33 -6.33
C GLU A 340 19.54 17.70 -7.70
N ALA A 341 18.50 17.09 -8.28
CA ALA A 341 18.54 16.54 -9.63
C ALA A 341 18.86 17.60 -10.70
N GLN A 342 18.36 18.83 -10.57
CA GLN A 342 18.72 19.94 -11.46
C GLN A 342 20.18 20.40 -11.30
N LYS A 343 20.76 20.24 -10.11
CA LYS A 343 22.16 20.58 -9.83
C LYS A 343 23.12 19.48 -10.26
N GLN A 344 22.65 18.24 -10.42
CA GLN A 344 23.47 17.16 -10.93
C GLN A 344 23.82 17.47 -12.38
N GLU A 345 25.10 17.36 -12.71
CA GLU A 345 25.58 17.53 -14.07
C GLU A 345 24.85 16.53 -14.98
N PRO A 346 24.19 16.98 -16.06
CA PRO A 346 23.62 16.06 -17.02
C PRO A 346 24.77 15.22 -17.54
N ARG A 347 24.66 13.90 -17.43
CA ARG A 347 25.67 12.96 -17.89
C ARG A 347 25.68 12.92 -19.42
N THR A 348 26.03 14.04 -20.06
CA THR A 348 26.45 14.08 -21.46
C THR A 348 27.84 13.46 -21.52
N GLY A 349 27.97 12.40 -22.30
CA GLY A 349 29.22 11.67 -22.47
C GLY A 349 30.28 12.50 -23.20
N GLU A 350 30.87 13.48 -22.52
CA GLU A 350 32.14 14.04 -22.93
C GLU A 350 33.22 13.06 -22.50
N GLU A 351 33.63 12.21 -23.45
CA GLU A 351 34.94 11.58 -23.43
C GLU A 351 35.96 12.69 -23.23
N TRP A 352 36.67 12.65 -22.11
CA TRP A 352 37.87 13.46 -21.92
C TRP A 352 38.89 12.99 -22.96
N THR A 353 38.88 13.60 -24.14
CA THR A 353 39.96 13.43 -25.11
C THR A 353 41.20 14.06 -24.50
N THR A 354 42.02 13.24 -23.87
CA THR A 354 43.42 13.57 -23.60
C THR A 354 44.12 13.67 -24.96
N GLU A 355 44.23 14.89 -25.49
CA GLU A 355 45.21 15.17 -26.54
C GLU A 355 46.61 15.11 -25.91
N GLU A 356 47.45 14.23 -26.47
CA GLU A 356 48.88 14.06 -26.15
C GLU A 356 49.75 15.23 -26.63
#